data_AF-A0A914G6H6-F1
#
_entry.id   AF-A0A914G6H6-F1
#
_cell.length_a   1.000
_cell.length_b   1.000
_cell.length_c   1.000
_cell.angle_alpha   90.00
_cell.angle_beta   90.00
_cell.angle_gamma   90.00
#
_symmetry.space_group_name_H-M   'P 1'
#
loop_
_entity.id
_entity.type
_entity.pdbx_description
1 polymer ?
#
loop_
_entity_poly.entity_id
_entity_poly.type
_entity_poly.pdbx_seq_one_letter_code
_entity_poly.pdbx_strand_id
1 'polypeptide(L)'
;MFGHVAENDLRSYEMTEALEPVLWSYAEDLEQYLPFSSWLALKPFKNVWGSSAFKGADGPMRYNSNPMHYIKNHESWVVQMARAYREFDYFQVC
;
A
#
# COMPACT_ATOMS: atom_id res chain seq x y z
N MET A 1 8.85 -4.73 -1.29
CA MET A 1 9.85 -4.15 -2.22
C MET A 1 10.84 -3.20 -1.53
N PHE A 2 10.51 -2.51 -0.43
CA PHE A 2 11.49 -1.71 0.34
C PHE A 2 12.25 -2.45 1.45
N GLY A 3 11.93 -3.72 1.73
CA GLY A 3 12.60 -4.51 2.78
C GLY A 3 14.07 -4.85 2.52
N HIS A 4 14.63 -4.44 1.37
CA HIS A 4 16.02 -4.74 0.97
C HIS A 4 16.85 -3.49 0.67
N VAL A 5 16.28 -2.28 0.75
CA VAL A 5 17.05 -1.04 0.56
C VAL A 5 17.59 -0.62 1.92
N ALA A 6 18.91 -0.46 2.03
CA ALA A 6 19.51 -0.02 3.29
C ALA A 6 19.11 1.43 3.58
N GLU A 7 18.82 1.75 4.84
CA GLU A 7 18.43 3.10 5.24
C GLU A 7 19.48 4.16 4.85
N ASN A 8 20.76 3.78 4.83
CA ASN A 8 21.85 4.63 4.39
C ASN A 8 21.73 5.02 2.91
N ASP A 9 21.27 4.12 2.04
CA ASP A 9 21.09 4.39 0.62
C ASP A 9 19.94 5.37 0.41
N LEU A 10 18.83 5.17 1.13
CA LEU A 10 17.68 6.08 1.09
C LEU A 10 18.08 7.51 1.46
N ARG A 11 18.96 7.67 2.45
CA ARG A 11 19.48 8.97 2.88
C ARG A 11 20.50 9.54 1.92
N SER A 12 21.46 8.74 1.43
CA SER A 12 22.54 9.24 0.55
C SER A 12 22.03 9.74 -0.80
N TYR A 13 20.90 9.21 -1.27
CA TYR A 13 20.27 9.59 -2.52
C TYR A 13 19.05 10.50 -2.34
N GLU A 14 18.79 10.99 -1.12
CA GLU A 14 17.65 11.87 -0.79
C GLU A 14 16.29 11.29 -1.27
N MET A 15 16.17 9.96 -1.31
CA MET A 15 15.05 9.26 -1.93
C MET A 15 13.74 9.49 -1.19
N THR A 16 13.81 9.78 0.11
CA THR A 16 12.63 10.06 0.94
C THR A 16 11.95 11.38 0.58
N GLU A 17 12.67 12.31 -0.04
CA GLU A 17 12.14 13.59 -0.53
C GLU A 17 11.77 13.52 -2.02
N ALA A 18 12.48 12.69 -2.78
CA ALA A 18 12.28 12.57 -4.22
C ALA A 18 11.19 11.57 -4.64
N LEU A 19 10.85 10.60 -3.78
CA LEU A 19 9.96 9.50 -4.11
C LEU A 19 8.74 9.45 -3.18
N GLU A 20 7.63 8.98 -3.74
CA GLU A 20 6.40 8.67 -3.01
C GLU A 20 6.11 7.17 -3.16
N PRO A 21 6.25 6.37 -2.10
CA PRO A 21 6.03 4.93 -2.20
C PRO A 21 4.55 4.62 -2.39
N VAL A 22 4.27 3.70 -3.31
CA VAL A 22 2.93 3.16 -3.57
C VAL A 22 2.87 1.73 -3.05
N LEU A 23 1.93 1.47 -2.14
CA LEU A 23 1.58 0.12 -1.70
C LEU A 23 0.32 -0.34 -2.44
N TRP A 24 0.37 -1.57 -2.93
CA TRP A 24 -0.74 -2.19 -3.63
C TRP A 24 -0.80 -3.67 -3.29
N SER A 25 -2.01 -4.21 -3.22
CA SER A 25 -2.25 -5.62 -2.95
C SER A 25 -3.66 -5.98 -3.40
N TYR A 26 -3.81 -7.18 -3.95
CA TYR A 26 -5.10 -7.75 -4.38
C TYR A 26 -5.81 -8.53 -3.24
N ALA A 27 -5.26 -8.58 -2.03
CA ALA A 27 -5.85 -9.36 -0.95
C ALA A 27 -7.18 -8.75 -0.46
N GLU A 28 -8.18 -9.60 -0.15
CA GLU A 28 -9.45 -9.15 0.45
C GLU A 28 -9.27 -8.67 1.90
N ASP A 29 -8.27 -9.22 2.60
CA ASP A 29 -7.86 -8.81 3.94
C ASP A 29 -6.41 -8.35 3.91
N LEU A 30 -6.21 -7.03 3.97
CA LEU A 30 -4.88 -6.43 3.94
C LEU A 30 -4.16 -6.52 5.28
N GLU A 31 -4.85 -6.71 6.42
CA GLU A 31 -4.20 -6.71 7.74
C GLU A 31 -3.16 -7.85 7.84
N GLN A 32 -3.44 -8.98 7.18
CA GLN A 32 -2.54 -10.13 7.11
C GLN A 32 -1.23 -9.82 6.36
N TYR A 33 -1.27 -8.96 5.33
CA TYR A 33 -0.14 -8.73 4.41
C TYR A 33 0.52 -7.37 4.60
N LEU A 34 -0.22 -6.40 5.11
CA LEU A 34 0.17 -5.02 5.38
C LEU A 34 -0.13 -4.70 6.85
N PRO A 35 0.58 -5.33 7.80
CA PRO A 35 0.46 -4.97 9.21
C PRO A 35 0.87 -3.50 9.42
N PHE A 36 0.42 -2.90 10.51
CA PHE A 36 0.72 -1.48 10.81
C PHE A 36 2.22 -1.13 10.79
N SER A 37 3.08 -2.08 11.15
CA SER A 37 4.54 -1.93 11.07
C SER A 37 5.05 -1.63 9.65
N SER A 38 4.35 -2.11 8.61
CA SER A 38 4.67 -1.81 7.21
C SER A 38 4.50 -0.32 6.90
N TRP A 39 3.49 0.34 7.49
CA TRP A 39 3.30 1.78 7.36
C TRP A 39 4.38 2.56 8.12
N LEU A 40 4.71 2.13 9.35
CA LEU A 40 5.78 2.76 10.13
C LEU A 40 7.14 2.71 9.44
N ALA A 41 7.43 1.64 8.69
CA ALA A 41 8.65 1.53 7.90
C ALA A 41 8.73 2.59 6.76
N LEU A 42 7.59 3.14 6.36
CA LEU A 42 7.50 4.18 5.33
C LEU A 42 7.41 5.59 5.90
N LYS A 43 7.35 5.76 7.22
CA LYS A 43 7.33 7.08 7.87
C LYS A 43 8.43 8.06 7.43
N PRO A 44 9.64 7.61 7.03
CA PRO A 44 10.64 8.52 6.46
C PRO A 44 10.16 9.22 5.18
N PHE A 45 9.23 8.61 4.44
CA PHE A 45 8.56 9.22 3.30
C PHE A 45 7.36 10.03 3.80
N LYS A 46 7.33 11.32 3.49
CA LYS A 46 6.26 12.23 3.94
C LYS A 46 4.91 11.92 3.31
N ASN A 47 4.94 11.49 2.05
CA ASN A 47 3.78 11.24 1.22
C ASN A 47 3.76 9.78 0.80
N VAL A 48 2.61 9.12 0.94
CA VAL A 48 2.45 7.72 0.57
C VAL A 48 1.14 7.49 -0.18
N TRP A 49 1.10 6.41 -0.96
CA TRP A 49 -0.06 6.03 -1.75
C TRP A 49 -0.48 4.61 -1.44
N GLY A 50 -1.78 4.40 -1.30
CA GLY A 50 -2.43 3.10 -1.35
C GLY A 50 -3.14 2.92 -2.69
N SER A 51 -3.22 1.69 -3.19
CA SER A 51 -4.00 1.41 -4.38
C SER A 51 -4.90 0.20 -4.16
N SER A 52 -6.20 0.49 -4.16
CA SER A 52 -7.24 -0.52 -4.21
C SER A 52 -7.37 -1.09 -5.62
N ALA A 53 -7.69 -2.37 -5.70
CA ALA A 53 -7.85 -3.04 -6.97
C ALA A 53 -9.31 -3.04 -7.38
N PHE A 54 -9.64 -2.37 -8.48
CA PHE A 54 -10.95 -2.52 -9.14
C PHE A 54 -11.01 -3.70 -10.11
N LYS A 55 -9.84 -4.15 -10.60
CA LYS A 55 -9.64 -5.29 -11.49
C LYS A 55 -8.21 -5.80 -11.34
N GLY A 56 -7.96 -7.09 -11.48
CA GLY A 56 -6.60 -7.62 -11.35
C GLY A 56 -6.51 -9.14 -11.43
N ALA A 57 -5.35 -9.65 -11.03
CA ALA A 57 -5.08 -11.07 -10.98
C ALA A 57 -5.68 -11.67 -9.69
N ASP A 58 -6.94 -12.09 -9.77
CA ASP A 58 -7.64 -12.80 -8.69
C ASP A 58 -7.54 -14.33 -8.83
N GLY A 59 -6.59 -14.79 -9.67
CA GLY A 59 -6.19 -16.17 -9.88
C GLY A 59 -5.63 -16.39 -11.30
N PRO A 60 -4.74 -17.39 -11.51
CA PRO A 60 -4.33 -17.76 -12.86
C PRO A 60 -5.55 -18.34 -13.59
N MET A 61 -6.00 -17.69 -14.68
CA MET A 61 -7.11 -18.12 -15.56
C MET A 61 -8.55 -17.77 -15.11
N ARG A 62 -8.76 -16.68 -14.35
CA ARG A 62 -10.12 -16.14 -14.14
C ARG A 62 -10.63 -15.44 -15.40
N TYR A 63 -11.67 -16.01 -16.01
CA TYR A 63 -12.34 -15.44 -17.18
C TYR A 63 -13.43 -14.42 -16.81
N ASN A 64 -13.99 -14.53 -15.60
CA ASN A 64 -14.97 -13.60 -15.06
C ASN A 64 -14.36 -12.75 -13.94
N SER A 65 -14.72 -11.47 -13.90
CA SER A 65 -14.45 -10.65 -12.73
C SER A 65 -15.26 -11.17 -11.55
N ASN A 66 -14.66 -11.20 -10.36
CA ASN A 66 -15.38 -11.40 -9.10
C ASN A 66 -15.58 -10.04 -8.41
N PRO A 67 -16.74 -9.36 -8.55
CA PRO A 67 -16.94 -8.03 -8.00
C PRO A 67 -16.82 -7.99 -6.47
N MET A 68 -17.26 -9.06 -5.79
CA MET A 68 -17.21 -9.12 -4.33
C MET A 68 -15.78 -9.14 -3.79
N HIS A 69 -14.87 -9.77 -4.52
CA HIS A 69 -13.44 -9.76 -4.18
C HIS A 69 -12.88 -8.33 -4.16
N TYR A 70 -13.16 -7.56 -5.23
CA TYR A 70 -12.67 -6.18 -5.36
C TYR A 70 -13.35 -5.21 -4.39
N ILE A 71 -14.64 -5.40 -4.09
CA ILE A 71 -15.34 -4.61 -3.06
C ILE A 71 -14.68 -4.82 -1.70
N LYS A 72 -14.41 -6.07 -1.30
CA LYS A 72 -13.76 -6.35 -0.01
C LYS A 72 -12.33 -5.81 0.05
N ASN A 73 -11.57 -5.92 -1.04
CA ASN A 73 -10.25 -5.31 -1.12
C ASN A 73 -10.34 -3.79 -0.89
N HIS A 74 -11.30 -3.13 -1.54
CA HIS A 74 -11.52 -1.69 -1.37
C HIS A 74 -11.93 -1.34 0.08
N GLU A 75 -12.85 -2.07 0.69
CA GLU A 75 -13.21 -1.91 2.10
C GLU A 75 -11.98 -2.07 3.02
N SER A 76 -11.13 -3.06 2.76
CA SER A 76 -9.89 -3.26 3.51
C SER A 76 -8.92 -2.10 3.35
N TRP A 77 -8.79 -1.53 2.15
CA TRP A 77 -7.99 -0.32 1.91
C TRP A 77 -8.50 0.90 2.67
N VAL A 78 -9.82 1.09 2.76
CA VAL A 78 -10.43 2.15 3.55
C VAL A 78 -10.06 2.00 5.03
N VAL A 79 -10.09 0.79 5.57
CA VAL A 79 -9.67 0.51 6.96
C VAL A 79 -8.19 0.81 7.17
N GLN A 80 -7.31 0.40 6.26
CA GLN A 80 -5.87 0.70 6.33
C GLN A 80 -5.63 2.22 6.30
N MET A 81 -6.30 2.94 5.41
CA MET A 81 -6.19 4.40 5.32
C MET A 81 -6.64 5.07 6.61
N ALA A 82 -7.80 4.71 7.15
CA ALA A 82 -8.33 5.28 8.39
C ALA A 82 -7.37 5.08 9.59
N ARG A 83 -6.56 4.02 9.56
CA ARG A 83 -5.56 3.74 10.59
C ARG A 83 -4.25 4.51 10.40
N ALA A 84 -3.75 4.61 9.17
CA ALA A 84 -2.40 5.08 8.89
C ALA A 84 -2.33 6.55 8.40
N TYR A 85 -3.44 7.18 8.02
CA TYR A 85 -3.43 8.56 7.47
C TYR A 85 -2.78 9.62 8.37
N ARG A 86 -2.75 9.40 9.70
CA ARG A 86 -2.15 10.35 10.65
C ARG A 86 -0.63 10.25 10.73
N GLU A 87 -0.03 9.22 10.16
CA GLU A 87 1.42 9.02 10.18
C GLU A 87 2.14 9.75 9.04
N PHE A 88 1.39 10.32 8.08
CA PHE A 88 1.90 10.91 6.85
C PHE A 88 1.32 12.31 6.63
N ASP A 89 2.09 13.18 5.97
CA ASP A 89 1.62 14.52 5.58
C ASP A 89 0.56 14.42 4.48
N TYR A 90 0.74 13.45 3.58
CA TYR A 90 -0.21 13.13 2.52
C TYR A 90 -0.38 11.61 2.38
N PHE A 91 -1.63 11.16 2.43
CA PHE A 91 -2.00 9.78 2.10
C PHE A 91 -3.16 9.81 1.10
N GLN A 92 -2.88 9.35 -0.13
CA GLN A 92 -3.89 9.12 -1.15
C GLN A 92 -4.19 7.62 -1.34
N VAL A 93 -5.46 7.28 -1.57
CA VAL A 93 -5.86 5.95 -2.05
C VAL A 93 -6.52 6.10 -3.42
N CYS A 94 -6.04 5.32 -4.39
CA CYS A 94 -6.62 5.20 -5.73
C CYS A 94 -7.45 3.92 -5.90
#